data_AF-A0A924S3P0-F1
#
_entry.id   AF-A0A924S3P0-F1
#
_cell.length_a   1.000
_cell.length_b   1.000
_cell.length_c   1.000
_cell.angle_alpha   90.00
_cell.angle_beta   90.00
_cell.angle_gamma   90.00
#
_symmetry.space_group_name_H-M   'P 1'
#
loop_
_entity.id
_entity.type
_entity.pdbx_description
1 polymer ?
#
loop_
_entity_poly.entity_id
_entity_poly.type
_entity_poly.pdbx_seq_one_letter_code
_entity_poly.pdbx_strand_id
1 'polypeptide(L)'
;MAAASWVGKWVGPEGTFLELAEQAGAYKVTIQSLDGPATYDAVAVDDRLEFQRNGTQETIHATSGADTGMKWLLDKKDCLTIKTGEGFCRD
;
A
#
# COMPACT_ATOMS: atom_id res chain seq x y z
N MET A 1 4.75 -9.86 12.53
CA MET A 1 5.23 -9.42 11.20
C MET A 1 4.67 -8.03 10.95
N ALA A 2 5.45 -7.09 10.44
CA ALA A 2 5.02 -5.69 10.24
C ALA A 2 3.75 -5.59 9.37
N ALA A 3 3.63 -6.44 8.35
CA ALA A 3 2.49 -6.51 7.46
C ALA A 3 1.13 -6.80 8.12
N ALA A 4 1.11 -7.51 9.26
CA ALA A 4 -0.15 -7.76 9.99
C ALA A 4 -0.74 -6.46 10.56
N SER A 5 0.12 -5.50 10.94
CA SER A 5 -0.31 -4.18 11.42
C SER A 5 -0.86 -3.29 10.30
N TRP A 6 -0.68 -3.71 9.04
CA TRP A 6 -1.12 -2.98 7.87
C TRP A 6 -2.45 -3.46 7.31
N VAL A 7 -2.97 -4.57 7.81
CA VAL A 7 -4.30 -5.09 7.44
C VAL A 7 -5.36 -4.02 7.67
N GLY A 8 -6.21 -3.80 6.67
CA GLY A 8 -7.22 -2.75 6.65
C GLY A 8 -7.09 -1.83 5.44
N LYS A 9 -7.88 -0.75 5.46
CA LYS A 9 -8.00 0.21 4.36
C LYS A 9 -7.16 1.47 4.63
N TRP A 10 -6.41 1.88 3.61
CA TRP A 10 -5.53 3.03 3.55
C TRP A 10 -6.03 3.97 2.47
N VAL A 11 -6.13 5.26 2.80
CA VAL A 11 -6.75 6.24 1.91
C VAL A 11 -5.67 6.95 1.11
N GLY A 12 -5.84 6.94 -0.20
CA GLY A 12 -4.99 7.65 -1.13
C GLY A 12 -5.66 8.95 -1.63
N PRO A 13 -4.96 9.68 -2.50
CA PRO A 13 -5.51 10.87 -3.14
C PRO A 13 -6.66 10.54 -4.10
N GLU A 14 -7.49 11.54 -4.41
CA GLU A 14 -8.49 11.46 -5.48
C GLU A 14 -9.49 10.28 -5.35
N GLY A 15 -9.77 9.86 -4.11
CA GLY A 15 -10.70 8.76 -3.84
C GLY A 15 -10.11 7.35 -4.05
N THR A 16 -8.81 7.27 -4.32
CA THR A 16 -8.08 5.99 -4.37
C THR A 16 -7.93 5.40 -2.98
N PHE A 17 -7.81 4.08 -2.91
CA PHE A 17 -7.51 3.41 -1.64
C PHE A 17 -6.72 2.13 -1.87
N LEU A 18 -6.00 1.74 -0.83
CA LEU A 18 -5.30 0.46 -0.75
C LEU A 18 -5.88 -0.31 0.42
N GLU A 19 -6.32 -1.53 0.20
CA GLU A 19 -6.82 -2.41 1.23
C GLU A 19 -5.96 -3.67 1.29
N LEU A 20 -5.51 -4.00 2.49
CA LEU A 20 -4.74 -5.20 2.77
C LEU A 20 -5.60 -6.16 3.57
N ALA A 21 -5.75 -7.38 3.08
CA ALA A 21 -6.40 -8.47 3.80
C ALA A 21 -5.43 -9.63 4.01
N GLU A 22 -5.40 -10.20 5.20
CA GLU A 22 -4.61 -11.41 5.45
C GLU A 22 -5.32 -12.64 4.86
N GLN A 23 -4.58 -13.49 4.16
CA GLN A 23 -5.12 -14.67 3.48
C GLN A 23 -4.21 -15.89 3.67
N ALA A 24 -4.52 -16.74 4.65
CA ALA A 24 -3.89 -18.06 4.86
C ALA A 24 -2.33 -18.09 4.76
N GLY A 25 -1.66 -17.11 5.37
CA GLY A 25 -0.19 -16.99 5.35
C GLY A 25 0.38 -16.08 4.26
N ALA A 26 -0.48 -15.48 3.43
CA ALA A 26 -0.16 -14.43 2.47
C ALA A 26 -1.05 -13.20 2.71
N TYR A 27 -0.91 -12.18 1.85
CA TYR A 27 -1.70 -10.95 1.89
C TYR A 27 -2.36 -10.72 0.54
N LYS A 28 -3.59 -10.23 0.57
CA LYS A 28 -4.33 -9.79 -0.60
C LYS A 28 -4.34 -8.27 -0.62
N VAL A 29 -3.80 -7.71 -1.69
CA VAL A 29 -3.68 -6.27 -1.91
C VAL A 29 -4.77 -5.86 -2.89
N THR A 30 -5.74 -5.09 -2.43
CA THR A 30 -6.74 -4.46 -3.29
C THR A 30 -6.40 -2.99 -3.46
N ILE A 31 -6.16 -2.56 -4.69
CA ILE A 31 -5.86 -1.17 -5.04
C ILE A 31 -7.03 -0.64 -5.85
N GLN A 32 -7.73 0.35 -5.32
CA GLN A 32 -8.68 1.15 -6.08
C GLN A 32 -7.96 2.36 -6.65
N SER A 33 -7.67 2.33 -7.94
CA SER A 33 -7.21 3.51 -8.69
C SER A 33 -8.39 4.22 -9.36
N LEU A 34 -8.09 5.30 -10.09
CA LEU A 34 -9.06 6.00 -10.94
C LEU A 34 -9.58 5.14 -12.09
N ASP A 35 -8.80 4.15 -12.53
CA ASP A 35 -9.17 3.21 -13.59
C ASP A 35 -10.08 2.09 -13.10
N GLY A 36 -10.07 1.81 -11.79
CA GLY A 36 -10.89 0.78 -11.16
C GLY A 36 -10.17 0.02 -10.04
N PRO A 37 -10.88 -0.89 -9.36
CA PRO A 37 -10.28 -1.80 -8.39
C PRO A 37 -9.48 -2.90 -9.09
N ALA A 38 -8.27 -3.13 -8.62
CA ALA A 38 -7.42 -4.25 -8.99
C ALA A 38 -6.97 -5.00 -7.74
N THR A 39 -6.78 -6.31 -7.83
CA THR A 39 -6.38 -7.13 -6.69
C THR A 39 -5.18 -8.00 -7.04
N TYR A 40 -4.25 -8.10 -6.10
CA TYR A 40 -2.98 -8.80 -6.24
C TYR A 40 -2.68 -9.65 -5.00
N ASP A 41 -2.01 -10.77 -5.21
CA ASP A 41 -1.47 -11.58 -4.12
C ASP A 41 -0.07 -11.08 -3.77
N ALA A 42 0.15 -10.84 -2.48
CA ALA A 42 1.39 -10.34 -1.91
C ALA A 42 1.91 -11.25 -0.80
N VAL A 43 3.22 -11.24 -0.64
CA VAL A 43 3.91 -11.96 0.43
C VAL A 43 4.64 -10.98 1.33
N ALA A 44 4.59 -11.20 2.63
CA ALA A 44 5.39 -10.42 3.57
C ALA A 44 6.84 -10.90 3.54
N VAL A 45 7.73 -9.98 3.22
CA VAL A 45 9.18 -10.18 3.17
C VAL A 45 9.79 -9.12 4.08
N ASP A 46 10.39 -9.57 5.19
CA ASP A 46 10.98 -8.70 6.21
C ASP A 46 10.02 -7.61 6.72
N ASP A 47 10.24 -6.37 6.30
CA ASP A 47 9.55 -5.14 6.66
C ASP A 47 8.71 -4.57 5.50
N ARG A 48 8.42 -5.37 4.47
CA ARG A 48 7.64 -4.98 3.28
C ARG A 48 6.72 -6.11 2.79
N LEU A 49 5.79 -5.78 1.91
CA LEU A 49 5.00 -6.74 1.12
C LEU A 49 5.50 -6.70 -0.32
N GLU A 50 5.77 -7.85 -0.91
CA GLU A 50 6.15 -7.95 -2.32
C GLU A 50 5.02 -8.59 -3.12
N PHE A 51 4.70 -8.02 -4.28
CA PHE A 51 3.64 -8.51 -5.16
C PHE A 51 3.97 -8.27 -6.63
N GLN A 52 3.32 -9.02 -7.52
CA GLN A 52 3.47 -8.89 -8.97
C GLN A 52 2.30 -8.09 -9.55
N ARG A 53 2.60 -6.98 -10.22
CA ARG A 53 1.64 -6.16 -10.97
C ARG A 53 2.09 -6.04 -12.41
N ASN A 54 1.31 -6.57 -13.34
CA ASN A 54 1.59 -6.49 -14.79
C ASN A 54 3.01 -6.97 -15.18
N GLY A 55 3.53 -8.01 -14.52
CA GLY A 55 4.89 -8.53 -14.75
C GLY A 55 6.01 -7.73 -14.06
N THR A 56 5.67 -6.66 -13.34
CA THR A 56 6.61 -5.87 -12.53
C THR A 56 6.50 -6.31 -11.07
N GLN A 57 7.64 -6.54 -10.41
CA GLN A 57 7.69 -6.75 -8.98
C GLN A 57 7.57 -5.39 -8.27
N GLU A 58 6.49 -5.22 -7.54
CA GLU A 58 6.18 -4.02 -6.76
C GLU A 58 6.29 -4.35 -5.27
N THR A 59 6.55 -3.33 -4.45
CA THR A 59 6.73 -3.52 -3.00
C THR A 59 5.96 -2.48 -2.20
N ILE A 60 5.14 -2.91 -1.23
CA ILE A 60 4.51 -2.01 -0.26
C ILE A 60 5.36 -1.97 0.99
N HIS A 61 5.74 -0.77 1.41
CA HIS A 61 6.47 -0.56 2.65
C HIS A 61 5.91 0.65 3.40
N ALA A 62 6.09 0.65 4.72
CA ALA A 62 5.71 1.78 5.55
C ALA A 62 6.65 2.95 5.31
N THR A 63 6.06 4.13 5.15
CA THR A 63 6.77 5.39 4.88
C THR A 63 6.12 6.52 5.66
N SER A 64 6.83 7.63 5.85
CA SER A 64 6.17 8.86 6.24
C SER A 64 5.47 9.50 5.03
N GLY A 65 4.54 10.40 5.31
CA GLY A 65 3.88 11.21 4.30
C GLY A 65 4.85 12.04 3.44
N ALA A 66 5.97 12.48 4.02
CA ALA A 66 7.03 13.17 3.29
C ALA A 66 7.78 12.25 2.31
N ASP A 67 8.02 11.00 2.70
CA ASP A 67 8.73 10.01 1.88
C ASP A 67 7.89 9.48 0.73
N THR A 68 6.54 9.61 0.79
CA THR A 68 5.66 9.28 -0.34
C THR A 68 5.93 10.12 -1.60
N GLY A 69 6.58 11.29 -1.43
CA GLY A 69 6.75 12.31 -2.47
C GLY A 69 5.49 13.15 -2.72
N MET A 70 4.43 12.97 -1.93
CA MET A 70 3.16 13.67 -2.08
C MET A 70 3.05 14.88 -1.17
N LYS A 71 2.83 16.07 -1.75
CA LYS A 71 2.69 17.31 -1.00
C LYS A 71 1.53 17.31 0.00
N TRP A 72 0.40 16.69 -0.34
CA TRP A 72 -0.78 16.66 0.55
C TRP A 72 -0.67 15.60 1.66
N LEU A 73 0.31 14.68 1.59
CA LEU A 73 0.56 13.70 2.65
C LEU A 73 1.65 14.16 3.61
N LEU A 74 2.34 15.27 3.38
CA LEU A 74 3.53 15.70 4.15
C LEU A 74 3.35 15.61 5.68
N ASP A 75 2.18 15.96 6.19
CA ASP A 75 1.88 15.96 7.63
C ASP A 75 1.49 14.58 8.20
N LYS A 76 1.27 13.58 7.34
CA LYS A 76 0.92 12.21 7.73
C LYS A 76 2.16 11.41 8.11
N LYS A 77 2.02 10.55 9.11
CA LYS A 77 3.11 9.71 9.63
C LYS A 77 2.90 8.24 9.39
N ASP A 78 1.66 7.80 9.28
CA ASP A 78 1.31 6.40 9.04
C ASP A 78 0.84 6.24 7.59
N CYS A 79 1.80 5.92 6.72
CA CYS A 79 1.55 5.76 5.30
C CYS A 79 2.21 4.50 4.76
N LEU A 80 1.61 3.95 3.72
CA LEU A 80 2.15 2.89 2.89
C LEU A 80 2.44 3.45 1.51
N THR A 81 3.61 3.10 0.98
CA THR A 81 4.02 3.48 -0.38
C THR A 81 4.29 2.22 -1.20
N ILE A 82 3.73 2.18 -2.41
CA ILE A 82 4.08 1.17 -3.42
C ILE A 82 5.29 1.64 -4.21
N LYS A 83 5.21 2.85 -4.73
CA LYS A 83 6.27 3.53 -5.50
C LYS A 83 6.18 5.03 -5.24
N THR A 84 7.25 5.76 -5.54
CA THR A 84 7.24 7.23 -5.46
C THR A 84 6.03 7.80 -6.21
N GLY A 85 5.20 8.59 -5.54
CA GLY A 85 3.96 9.12 -6.10
C GLY A 85 2.75 8.19 -6.05
N GLU A 86 2.82 7.03 -5.38
CA GLU A 86 1.70 6.12 -5.12
C GLU A 86 1.69 5.76 -3.62
N GLY A 87 1.23 6.70 -2.80
CA GLY A 87 1.18 6.63 -1.34
C GLY A 87 -0.25 6.65 -0.80
N PHE A 88 -0.49 5.89 0.26
CA PHE A 88 -1.78 5.75 0.94
C PHE A 88 -1.56 5.91 2.44
N CYS A 89 -2.27 6.82 3.09
CA CYS A 89 -2.12 7.04 4.52
C CYS A 89 -3.36 6.65 5.30
N ARG A 90 -3.16 6.32 6.56
CA ARG A 90 -4.20 6.31 7.59
C ARG A 90 -3.90 7.40 8.61
N ASP A 91 -4.87 7.72 9.46
CA ASP A 91 -4.74 8.80 10.43
C ASP A 91 -3.59 8.59 11.41
#